data_AF-A0A5C2S0L0-F1
#
_entry.id   AF-A0A5C2S0L0-F1
#
_cell.length_a   1.000
_cell.length_b   1.000
_cell.length_c   1.000
_cell.angle_alpha   90.00
_cell.angle_beta   90.00
_cell.angle_gamma   90.00
#
_symmetry.space_group_name_H-M   'P 1'
#
loop_
_entity.id
_entity.type
_entity.pdbx_description
1 polymer ?
#
loop_
_entity_poly.entity_id
_entity_poly.type
_entity_poly.pdbx_seq_one_letter_code
_entity_poly.pdbx_strand_id
1 'polypeptide(L)'
;MDNTFARPMPDAIPVQKVWFARYLPPETHDIFKPPPEAIHDTLRLMAKDYTGLEGAGSSQSTFYNLGDGRLVKTGHRTSLEEAYAMVFVRAHTTIPVPKVFMVFKYAGLVHIVMELVPGTALREAVYYDADGAPTTGDGMVTNEQLHGIMLQLRKIVEELRDLGRRFPPTRLMLGSLSGGRYTNTYFLEHLPSARFESIADFHAYWLKRVHPYKNMDGDAYEHLKRLARDSALYPSEAGVPKLTHGDLAPRNIIVRDGKIVAIVDWETFGWYPDFWENMGIHNEVMPQRVRDAIERVSGKMAEVTRTYIMVLCALRKG
;
A
#
# COMPACT_ATOMS: atom_id res chain seq x y z
N MET A 1 -5.29 -42.08 27.09
CA MET A 1 -3.97 -41.48 26.83
C MET A 1 -3.74 -41.63 25.34
N ASP A 2 -4.00 -40.57 24.58
CA ASP A 2 -3.57 -40.53 23.19
C ASP A 2 -3.02 -39.13 22.92
N ASN A 3 -1.74 -39.13 22.57
CA ASN A 3 -0.84 -37.99 22.66
C ASN A 3 -0.59 -37.49 21.24
N THR A 4 -1.55 -36.76 20.67
CA THR A 4 -1.50 -36.28 19.28
C THR A 4 -1.81 -34.78 19.17
N PHE A 5 -1.22 -33.95 20.05
CA PHE A 5 -1.17 -32.50 19.86
C PHE A 5 0.21 -31.94 20.23
N ALA A 6 1.25 -32.38 19.53
CA ALA A 6 2.53 -31.70 19.50
C ALA A 6 2.95 -31.52 18.05
N ARG A 7 2.28 -30.61 17.33
CA ARG A 7 2.88 -30.04 16.12
C ARG A 7 4.02 -29.12 16.57
N PRO A 8 5.21 -29.18 15.96
CA PRO A 8 6.32 -28.30 16.35
C PRO A 8 5.87 -26.84 16.20
N MET A 9 6.12 -26.04 17.24
CA MET A 9 5.98 -24.59 17.13
C MET A 9 6.93 -24.08 16.05
N PRO A 10 6.47 -23.23 15.11
CA PRO A 10 7.32 -22.78 14.03
C PRO A 10 8.38 -21.81 14.53
N ASP A 11 9.60 -22.01 14.04
CA ASP A 11 10.81 -21.27 14.36
C ASP A 11 10.62 -19.74 14.36
N ALA A 12 11.08 -19.10 15.43
CA ALA A 12 11.20 -17.65 15.51
C ALA A 12 12.05 -17.13 14.34
N ILE A 13 11.53 -16.13 13.63
CA ILE A 13 12.13 -15.63 12.40
C ILE A 13 13.32 -14.72 12.78
N PRO A 14 14.52 -14.94 12.21
CA PRO A 14 15.64 -14.05 12.48
C PRO A 14 15.35 -12.65 11.95
N VAL A 15 15.29 -11.67 12.85
CA VAL A 15 15.13 -10.22 12.60
C VAL A 15 16.22 -9.63 11.66
N GLN A 16 17.23 -10.43 11.30
CA GLN A 16 18.49 -9.97 10.72
C GLN A 16 18.51 -9.71 9.20
N LYS A 17 17.45 -9.98 8.42
CA LYS A 17 17.46 -9.76 6.96
C LYS A 17 16.81 -8.47 6.47
N VAL A 18 16.36 -7.63 7.38
CA VAL A 18 15.65 -6.40 7.05
C VAL A 18 16.47 -5.23 7.58
N TRP A 19 17.20 -4.54 6.71
CA TRP A 19 18.18 -3.51 7.11
C TRP A 19 17.59 -2.39 7.99
N PHE A 20 16.28 -2.14 7.87
CA PHE A 20 15.58 -1.12 8.64
C PHE A 20 14.96 -1.64 9.94
N ALA A 21 14.92 -2.95 10.19
CA ALA A 21 14.41 -3.50 11.45
C ALA A 21 15.21 -3.00 12.66
N ARG A 22 16.48 -2.61 12.47
CA ARG A 22 17.31 -1.95 13.49
C ARG A 22 16.81 -0.57 13.94
N TYR A 23 15.90 0.05 13.18
CA TYR A 23 15.29 1.33 13.51
C TYR A 23 13.94 1.15 14.22
N LEU A 24 13.51 -0.08 14.49
CA LEU A 24 12.30 -0.34 15.26
C LEU A 24 12.58 -0.09 16.75
N PRO A 25 11.64 0.54 17.47
CA PRO A 25 11.77 0.70 18.92
C PRO A 25 11.83 -0.68 19.61
N PRO A 26 12.67 -0.87 20.65
CA PRO A 26 12.83 -2.18 21.32
C PRO A 26 11.51 -2.81 21.80
N GLU A 27 10.57 -1.98 22.27
CA GLU A 27 9.24 -2.38 22.74
C GLU A 27 8.36 -3.01 21.64
N THR A 28 8.73 -2.85 20.37
CA THR A 28 8.00 -3.44 19.24
C THR A 28 8.54 -4.80 18.82
N HIS A 29 9.67 -5.26 19.37
CA HIS A 29 10.28 -6.54 18.99
C HIS A 29 9.41 -7.75 19.35
N ASP A 30 8.64 -7.67 20.44
CA ASP A 30 7.77 -8.76 20.90
C ASP A 30 6.59 -9.01 19.95
N ILE A 31 6.23 -8.02 19.12
CA ILE A 31 5.23 -8.17 18.04
C ILE A 31 5.63 -9.34 17.11
N PHE A 32 6.92 -9.54 16.86
CA PHE A 32 7.44 -10.56 15.95
C PHE A 32 7.86 -11.85 16.66
N LYS A 33 7.68 -11.92 17.98
CA LYS A 33 7.91 -13.11 18.82
C LYS A 33 6.75 -13.30 19.80
N PRO A 34 5.50 -13.41 19.30
CA PRO A 34 4.36 -13.53 20.18
C PRO A 34 4.42 -14.84 20.98
N PRO A 35 3.92 -14.84 22.22
CA PRO A 35 3.95 -16.03 23.04
C PRO A 35 2.96 -17.08 22.50
N PRO A 36 3.25 -18.38 22.66
CA PRO A 36 2.46 -19.46 22.05
C PRO A 36 0.97 -19.46 22.43
N GLU A 37 0.65 -19.09 23.67
CA GLU A 37 -0.72 -18.98 24.17
C GLU A 37 -1.52 -17.92 23.40
N ALA A 38 -0.93 -16.76 23.11
CA ALA A 38 -1.59 -15.70 22.36
C ALA A 38 -1.90 -16.14 20.91
N ILE A 39 -0.96 -16.88 20.30
CA ILE A 39 -1.16 -17.48 18.98
C ILE A 39 -2.34 -18.46 19.02
N HIS A 40 -2.36 -19.36 20.00
CA HIS A 40 -3.42 -20.36 20.15
C HIS A 40 -4.80 -19.72 20.33
N ASP A 41 -4.90 -18.72 21.22
CA ASP A 41 -6.15 -18.00 21.45
C ASP A 41 -6.65 -17.28 20.20
N THR A 42 -5.75 -16.69 19.43
CA THR A 42 -6.11 -16.02 18.17
C THR A 42 -6.61 -17.01 17.12
N LEU A 43 -5.93 -18.14 16.95
CA LEU A 43 -6.38 -19.20 16.05
C LEU A 43 -7.76 -19.73 16.45
N ARG A 44 -8.03 -19.84 17.76
CA ARG A 44 -9.34 -20.23 18.29
C ARG A 44 -10.42 -19.21 17.95
N LEU A 45 -10.13 -17.91 18.05
CA LEU A 45 -11.07 -16.85 17.68
C LEU A 45 -11.35 -16.83 16.18
N MET A 46 -10.31 -16.97 15.34
CA MET A 46 -10.47 -17.09 13.89
C MET A 46 -11.35 -18.28 13.48
N ALA A 47 -11.28 -19.40 14.21
CA ALA A 47 -12.11 -20.58 13.94
C ALA A 47 -13.59 -20.39 14.32
N LYS A 48 -13.90 -19.46 15.23
CA LYS A 48 -15.29 -19.17 15.65
C LYS A 48 -16.01 -18.28 14.65
N ASP A 49 -15.28 -17.37 14.01
CA ASP A 49 -15.85 -16.33 13.15
C ASP A 49 -15.34 -16.53 11.72
N TYR A 50 -15.97 -17.45 10.98
CA TYR A 50 -15.79 -17.55 9.52
C TYR A 50 -16.64 -16.48 8.81
N THR A 51 -16.77 -15.27 9.39
CA THR A 51 -17.19 -14.10 8.62
C THR A 51 -15.95 -13.55 7.93
N GLY A 52 -15.53 -14.23 6.87
CA GLY A 52 -14.50 -13.68 5.98
C GLY A 52 -15.00 -12.32 5.51
N LEU A 53 -14.35 -11.24 5.96
CA LEU A 53 -14.55 -9.93 5.36
C LEU A 53 -13.94 -10.06 3.96
N GLU A 54 -14.78 -10.32 2.95
CA GLU A 54 -14.36 -10.33 1.56
C GLU A 54 -13.88 -8.93 1.21
N GLY A 55 -12.55 -8.79 1.09
CA GLY A 55 -11.94 -7.58 0.58
C GLY A 55 -12.45 -7.33 -0.84
N ALA A 56 -13.00 -6.15 -1.07
CA ALA A 56 -13.40 -5.68 -2.38
C ALA A 56 -12.16 -5.57 -3.30
N GLY A 57 -11.91 -6.66 -4.05
CA GLY A 57 -10.84 -6.78 -5.02
C GLY A 57 -10.22 -8.18 -5.00
N SER A 58 -10.39 -8.93 -6.09
CA SER A 58 -9.83 -10.25 -6.29
C SER A 58 -8.30 -10.30 -6.15
N SER A 59 -7.75 -10.58 -4.95
CA SER A 59 -6.45 -11.28 -4.78
C SER A 59 -6.07 -11.62 -3.34
N GLN A 60 -6.08 -12.92 -3.02
CA GLN A 60 -5.19 -13.67 -2.10
C GLN A 60 -5.06 -13.33 -0.59
N SER A 61 -5.60 -12.24 -0.06
CA SER A 61 -5.60 -11.96 1.39
C SER A 61 -7.00 -12.16 2.01
N THR A 62 -7.07 -12.80 3.17
CA THR A 62 -8.28 -13.08 3.95
C THR A 62 -8.20 -12.34 5.28
N PHE A 63 -9.34 -11.80 5.69
CA PHE A 63 -9.47 -11.01 6.91
C PHE A 63 -10.44 -11.68 7.89
N TYR A 64 -10.04 -11.80 9.16
CA TYR A 64 -10.86 -12.35 10.24
C TYR A 64 -11.07 -11.29 11.32
N ASN A 65 -12.30 -10.87 11.55
CA ASN A 65 -12.64 -10.04 12.71
C ASN A 65 -12.64 -10.92 13.95
N LEU A 66 -11.90 -10.55 15.00
CA LEU A 66 -11.82 -11.33 16.24
C LEU A 66 -12.95 -10.98 17.23
N GLY A 67 -13.77 -9.98 16.92
CA GLY A 67 -14.90 -9.54 17.76
C GLY A 67 -14.49 -8.72 19.00
N ASP A 68 -13.21 -8.41 19.15
CA ASP A 68 -12.65 -7.69 20.30
C ASP A 68 -11.87 -6.43 19.90
N GLY A 69 -12.17 -5.89 18.71
CA GLY A 69 -11.48 -4.73 18.14
C GLY A 69 -10.19 -5.09 17.41
N ARG A 70 -9.87 -6.38 17.25
CA ARG A 70 -8.74 -6.87 16.45
C ARG A 70 -9.19 -7.52 15.16
N LEU A 71 -8.32 -7.44 14.16
CA LEU A 71 -8.45 -8.03 12.84
C LEU A 71 -7.22 -8.88 12.55
N VAL A 72 -7.38 -10.03 11.89
CA VAL A 72 -6.26 -10.82 11.36
C VAL A 72 -6.25 -10.75 9.84
N LYS A 73 -5.16 -10.26 9.26
CA LYS A 73 -4.85 -10.41 7.82
C LYS A 73 -3.96 -11.63 7.63
N THR A 74 -4.31 -12.51 6.70
CA THR A 74 -3.49 -13.68 6.33
C THR A 74 -3.72 -14.04 4.86
N GLY A 75 -2.76 -14.70 4.23
CA GLY A 75 -2.88 -15.04 2.81
C GLY A 75 -1.52 -15.18 2.13
N HIS A 76 -1.54 -15.51 0.85
CA HIS A 76 -0.30 -15.74 0.07
C HIS A 76 0.51 -14.46 -0.16
N ARG A 77 -0.13 -13.29 -0.10
CA ARG A 77 0.53 -11.98 -0.22
C ARG A 77 0.91 -11.35 1.10
N THR A 78 0.28 -11.76 2.19
CA THR A 78 0.61 -11.28 3.53
C THR A 78 2.06 -11.64 3.86
N SER A 79 2.85 -10.63 4.22
CA SER A 79 4.28 -10.78 4.41
C SER A 79 4.74 -10.14 5.72
N LEU A 80 5.92 -10.54 6.19
CA LEU A 80 6.54 -9.84 7.33
C LEU A 80 6.93 -8.41 6.96
N GLU A 81 7.26 -8.16 5.69
CA GLU A 81 7.64 -6.83 5.20
C GLU A 81 6.48 -5.84 5.37
N GLU A 82 5.24 -6.27 5.17
CA GLU A 82 4.03 -5.49 5.46
C GLU A 82 3.95 -5.10 6.94
N ALA A 83 4.07 -6.08 7.86
CA ALA A 83 3.99 -5.79 9.29
C ALA A 83 5.15 -4.89 9.75
N TYR A 84 6.36 -5.14 9.23
CA TYR A 84 7.52 -4.30 9.50
C TYR A 84 7.31 -2.86 9.00
N ALA A 85 6.73 -2.67 7.82
CA ALA A 85 6.37 -1.36 7.29
C ALA A 85 5.40 -0.63 8.23
N MET A 86 4.34 -1.30 8.66
CA MET A 86 3.34 -0.71 9.56
C MET A 86 3.95 -0.28 10.90
N VAL A 87 4.73 -1.16 11.54
CA VAL A 87 5.38 -0.85 12.83
C VAL A 87 6.39 0.29 12.65
N PHE A 88 7.17 0.28 11.57
CA PHE A 88 8.16 1.32 11.29
C PHE A 88 7.50 2.69 11.06
N VAL A 89 6.48 2.77 10.20
CA VAL A 89 5.79 4.02 9.90
C VAL A 89 5.11 4.56 11.14
N ARG A 90 4.40 3.70 11.89
CA ARG A 90 3.72 4.10 13.14
C ARG A 90 4.69 4.62 14.19
N ALA A 91 5.88 4.03 14.30
CA ALA A 91 6.89 4.44 15.29
C ALA A 91 7.53 5.80 14.97
N HIS A 92 7.54 6.21 13.70
CA HIS A 92 8.36 7.33 13.24
C HIS A 92 7.58 8.45 12.56
N THR A 93 6.25 8.38 12.53
CA THR A 93 5.39 9.38 11.89
C THR A 93 4.10 9.59 12.69
N THR A 94 3.31 10.58 12.29
CA THR A 94 1.94 10.78 12.80
C THR A 94 0.88 10.17 11.89
N ILE A 95 1.29 9.48 10.82
CA ILE A 95 0.40 8.81 9.88
C ILE A 95 -0.45 7.79 10.64
N PRO A 96 -1.79 7.81 10.49
CA PRO A 96 -2.64 6.84 11.14
C PRO A 96 -2.48 5.48 10.46
N VAL A 97 -1.76 4.57 11.12
CA VAL A 97 -1.54 3.18 10.67
C VAL A 97 -2.14 2.25 11.72
N PRO A 98 -2.91 1.21 11.33
CA PRO A 98 -3.44 0.25 12.30
C PRO A 98 -2.34 -0.30 13.20
N LYS A 99 -2.57 -0.33 14.52
CA LYS A 99 -1.61 -0.90 15.45
C LYS A 99 -1.44 -2.40 15.18
N VAL A 100 -0.22 -2.85 14.91
CA VAL A 100 0.09 -4.29 14.88
C VAL A 100 0.28 -4.78 16.31
N PHE A 101 -0.44 -5.83 16.70
CA PHE A 101 -0.33 -6.46 18.01
C PHE A 101 0.64 -7.62 18.00
N MET A 102 0.56 -8.47 16.97
CA MET A 102 1.49 -9.57 16.79
C MET A 102 1.50 -10.10 15.36
N VAL A 103 2.60 -10.77 15.02
CA VAL A 103 2.80 -11.43 13.73
C VAL A 103 3.32 -12.84 13.99
N PHE A 104 2.69 -13.83 13.36
CA PHE A 104 3.12 -15.22 13.47
C PHE A 104 2.93 -15.98 12.17
N LYS A 105 3.57 -17.14 12.06
CA LYS A 105 3.35 -18.08 10.96
C LYS A 105 2.51 -19.25 11.43
N TYR A 106 1.51 -19.60 10.65
CA TYR A 106 0.70 -20.79 10.87
C TYR A 106 0.30 -21.38 9.52
N ALA A 107 0.38 -22.71 9.37
CA ALA A 107 0.09 -23.42 8.13
C ALA A 107 0.83 -22.85 6.88
N GLY A 108 2.05 -22.36 7.05
CA GLY A 108 2.87 -21.78 5.97
C GLY A 108 2.51 -20.34 5.58
N LEU A 109 1.50 -19.72 6.21
CA LEU A 109 1.06 -18.35 5.94
C LEU A 109 1.45 -17.41 7.08
N VAL A 110 1.75 -16.15 6.73
CA VAL A 110 1.94 -15.07 7.71
C VAL A 110 0.59 -14.55 8.13
N HIS A 111 0.41 -14.38 9.44
CA HIS A 111 -0.78 -13.82 10.06
C HIS A 111 -0.37 -12.53 10.77
N ILE A 112 -1.00 -11.42 10.40
CA ILE A 112 -0.81 -10.11 11.03
C ILE A 112 -2.06 -9.82 11.85
N VAL A 113 -1.91 -9.79 13.17
CA VAL A 113 -2.98 -9.39 14.09
C VAL A 113 -2.83 -7.89 14.34
N MET A 114 -3.84 -7.13 13.98
CA MET A 114 -3.81 -5.68 14.00
C MET A 114 -5.13 -5.07 14.47
N GLU A 115 -5.11 -3.77 14.72
CA GLU A 115 -6.26 -2.97 15.09
C GLU A 115 -7.33 -2.98 13.98
N LEU A 116 -8.57 -3.30 14.35
CA LEU A 116 -9.73 -3.06 13.50
C LEU A 116 -10.11 -1.58 13.66
N VAL A 117 -9.69 -0.74 12.72
CA VAL A 117 -10.00 0.70 12.75
C VAL A 117 -11.40 0.93 12.18
N PRO A 118 -12.35 1.48 12.96
CA PRO A 118 -13.68 1.76 12.43
C PRO A 118 -13.65 2.86 11.35
N GLY A 119 -14.61 2.85 10.44
CA GLY A 119 -14.74 3.83 9.37
C GLY A 119 -15.02 3.18 8.03
N THR A 120 -15.05 4.00 6.99
CA THR A 120 -15.37 3.57 5.64
C THR A 120 -14.19 3.88 4.74
N ALA A 121 -13.82 2.97 3.84
CA ALA A 121 -12.81 3.29 2.84
C ALA A 121 -13.29 4.45 1.94
N LEU A 122 -12.36 5.32 1.54
CA LEU A 122 -12.69 6.56 0.83
C LEU A 122 -13.41 6.27 -0.49
N ARG A 123 -13.05 5.17 -1.15
CA ARG A 123 -13.73 4.69 -2.36
C ARG A 123 -15.24 4.56 -2.11
N GLU A 124 -15.65 3.83 -1.09
CA GLU A 124 -17.05 3.62 -0.75
C GLU A 124 -17.70 4.92 -0.26
N ALA A 125 -16.99 5.69 0.59
CA ALA A 125 -17.50 6.93 1.15
C ALA A 125 -17.83 8.00 0.09
N VAL A 126 -17.19 7.95 -1.08
CA VAL A 126 -17.46 8.89 -2.18
C VAL A 126 -18.57 8.44 -3.12
N TYR A 127 -18.91 7.15 -3.14
CA TYR A 127 -19.90 6.54 -4.03
C TYR A 127 -21.25 6.29 -3.38
N TYR A 128 -21.29 6.12 -2.05
CA TYR A 128 -22.50 5.78 -1.31
C TYR A 128 -22.83 6.88 -0.29
N ASP A 129 -24.11 7.02 0.04
CA ASP A 129 -24.60 7.86 1.14
C ASP A 129 -24.63 7.09 2.47
N ALA A 130 -25.12 7.72 3.55
CA ALA A 130 -25.16 7.13 4.88
C ALA A 130 -26.03 5.86 4.97
N ASP A 131 -27.01 5.71 4.09
CA ASP A 131 -27.91 4.55 4.01
C ASP A 131 -27.36 3.44 3.09
N GLY A 132 -26.19 3.67 2.47
CA GLY A 132 -25.54 2.74 1.56
C GLY A 132 -26.10 2.78 0.14
N ALA A 133 -26.88 3.80 -0.22
CA ALA A 133 -27.39 3.98 -1.57
C ALA A 133 -26.35 4.72 -2.45
N PRO A 134 -26.16 4.33 -3.73
CA PRO A 134 -25.28 5.05 -4.64
C PRO A 134 -25.72 6.51 -4.82
N THR A 135 -24.78 7.44 -4.82
CA THR A 135 -25.05 8.88 -4.97
C THR A 135 -24.05 9.57 -5.89
N THR A 136 -24.49 10.66 -6.52
CA THR A 136 -23.66 11.56 -7.33
C THR A 136 -23.43 12.92 -6.65
N GLY A 137 -24.11 13.18 -5.52
CA GLY A 137 -24.01 14.40 -4.72
C GLY A 137 -23.02 14.27 -3.56
N ASP A 138 -23.37 14.85 -2.41
CA ASP A 138 -22.66 14.55 -1.16
C ASP A 138 -22.94 13.08 -0.80
N GLY A 139 -21.89 12.25 -0.79
CA GLY A 139 -21.95 10.89 -0.26
C GLY A 139 -21.82 10.88 1.26
N MET A 140 -21.23 9.83 1.83
CA MET A 140 -20.85 9.83 3.25
C MET A 140 -19.84 10.93 3.62
N VAL A 141 -19.19 11.53 2.61
CA VAL A 141 -18.31 12.70 2.77
C VAL A 141 -18.77 13.85 1.89
N THR A 142 -18.97 15.02 2.50
CA THR A 142 -19.32 16.27 1.80
C THR A 142 -18.12 16.82 1.03
N ASN A 143 -18.34 17.77 0.11
CA ASN A 143 -17.24 18.43 -0.61
C ASN A 143 -16.24 19.18 0.29
N GLU A 144 -16.71 19.80 1.38
CA GLU A 144 -15.84 20.48 2.34
C GLU A 144 -14.96 19.47 3.11
N GLN A 145 -15.58 18.36 3.56
CA GLN A 145 -14.85 17.26 4.19
C GLN A 145 -13.83 16.65 3.22
N LEU A 146 -14.21 16.45 1.96
CA LEU A 146 -13.34 15.91 0.92
C LEU A 146 -12.11 16.79 0.70
N HIS A 147 -12.27 18.11 0.65
CA HIS A 147 -11.14 19.03 0.60
C HIS A 147 -10.22 18.89 1.83
N GLY A 148 -10.81 18.79 3.03
CA GLY A 148 -10.06 18.50 4.27
C GLY A 148 -9.32 17.16 4.26
N ILE A 149 -9.91 16.12 3.66
CA ILE A 149 -9.29 14.80 3.48
C ILE A 149 -8.10 14.90 2.51
N MET A 150 -8.23 15.63 1.40
CA MET A 150 -7.13 15.81 0.45
C MET A 150 -5.95 16.59 1.07
N LEU A 151 -6.22 17.57 1.94
CA LEU A 151 -5.18 18.27 2.72
C LEU A 151 -4.46 17.32 3.69
N GLN A 152 -5.18 16.42 4.36
CA GLN A 152 -4.58 15.39 5.21
C GLN A 152 -3.73 14.40 4.39
N LEU A 153 -4.24 13.97 3.24
CA LEU A 153 -3.53 13.06 2.34
C LEU A 153 -2.21 13.67 1.84
N ARG A 154 -2.20 14.95 1.49
CA ARG A 154 -0.97 15.67 1.13
C ARG A 154 0.07 15.63 2.26
N LYS A 155 -0.35 15.89 3.51
CA LYS A 155 0.52 15.82 4.69
C LYS A 155 1.07 14.41 4.91
N ILE A 156 0.25 13.37 4.73
CA ILE A 156 0.68 11.97 4.82
C ILE A 156 1.79 11.68 3.81
N VAL A 157 1.64 12.10 2.55
CA VAL A 157 2.67 11.93 1.53
C VAL A 157 3.95 12.69 1.90
N GLU A 158 3.84 13.92 2.41
CA GLU A 158 4.97 14.72 2.89
C GLU A 158 5.72 14.02 4.05
N GLU A 159 5.00 13.45 5.01
CA GLU A 159 5.57 12.67 6.11
C GLU A 159 6.29 11.40 5.64
N LEU A 160 5.74 10.69 4.64
CA LEU A 160 6.44 9.56 4.02
C LEU A 160 7.74 10.00 3.34
N ARG A 161 7.73 11.15 2.66
CA ARG A 161 8.92 11.70 2.01
C ARG A 161 9.97 12.08 3.06
N ASP A 162 9.53 12.65 4.18
CA ASP A 162 10.39 12.98 5.30
C ASP A 162 10.98 11.75 5.99
N LEU A 163 10.16 10.72 6.23
CA LEU A 163 10.59 9.46 6.78
C LEU A 163 11.71 8.83 5.94
N GLY A 164 11.57 8.85 4.61
CA GLY A 164 12.61 8.40 3.69
C GLY A 164 13.91 9.20 3.79
N ARG A 165 13.84 10.52 4.00
CA ARG A 165 15.04 11.36 4.21
C ARG A 165 15.73 11.08 5.54
N ARG A 166 14.97 10.81 6.60
CA ARG A 166 15.51 10.52 7.94
C ARG A 166 16.16 9.14 8.03
N PHE A 167 15.64 8.17 7.28
CA PHE A 167 16.13 6.79 7.30
C PHE A 167 16.44 6.26 5.90
N PRO A 168 17.44 6.82 5.20
CA PRO A 168 17.81 6.36 3.86
C PRO A 168 18.56 5.02 3.97
N PRO A 169 18.40 4.11 2.99
CA PRO A 169 19.26 2.94 2.85
C PRO A 169 20.67 3.37 2.46
N THR A 170 21.66 2.49 2.69
CA THR A 170 23.07 2.73 2.29
C THR A 170 23.21 3.02 0.79
N ARG A 171 22.39 2.37 -0.05
CA ARG A 171 22.27 2.68 -1.48
C ARG A 171 20.79 2.86 -1.81
N LEU A 172 20.43 4.09 -2.17
CA LEU A 172 19.08 4.45 -2.55
C LEU A 172 18.78 3.94 -3.96
N MET A 173 17.79 3.06 -4.07
CA MET A 173 17.39 2.41 -5.32
C MET A 173 15.87 2.28 -5.37
N LEU A 174 15.35 2.03 -6.56
CA LEU A 174 13.93 1.77 -6.80
C LEU A 174 13.61 0.29 -6.56
N GLY A 175 12.81 -0.02 -5.55
CA GLY A 175 12.50 -1.40 -5.16
C GLY A 175 11.66 -1.52 -3.90
N SER A 176 11.43 -2.76 -3.46
CA SER A 176 10.76 -3.01 -2.17
C SER A 176 11.55 -2.40 -1.01
N LEU A 177 10.90 -2.25 0.13
CA LEU A 177 11.50 -1.70 1.34
C LEU A 177 12.78 -2.44 1.79
N SER A 178 12.79 -3.77 1.67
CA SER A 178 13.93 -4.64 1.93
C SER A 178 15.07 -4.52 0.89
N GLY A 179 14.87 -3.72 -0.16
CA GLY A 179 15.83 -3.47 -1.23
C GLY A 179 15.81 -4.51 -2.34
N GLY A 180 14.74 -5.29 -2.46
CA GLY A 180 14.51 -6.29 -3.50
C GLY A 180 13.66 -5.77 -4.66
N ARG A 181 13.19 -6.69 -5.52
CA ARG A 181 12.25 -6.37 -6.61
C ARG A 181 10.91 -5.87 -6.05
N TYR A 182 10.16 -5.12 -6.85
CA TYR A 182 8.77 -4.82 -6.50
C TYR A 182 7.89 -6.07 -6.57
N THR A 183 6.89 -6.11 -5.68
CA THR A 183 5.80 -7.09 -5.64
C THR A 183 4.43 -6.44 -5.88
N ASN A 184 4.44 -5.15 -6.20
CA ASN A 184 3.25 -4.32 -6.36
C ASN A 184 2.37 -4.80 -7.52
N THR A 185 1.06 -4.84 -7.27
CA THR A 185 0.06 -5.38 -8.20
C THR A 185 -0.06 -4.58 -9.49
N TYR A 186 0.41 -3.33 -9.54
CA TYR A 186 0.42 -2.50 -10.73
C TYR A 186 1.33 -3.06 -11.83
N PHE A 187 2.29 -3.90 -11.46
CA PHE A 187 3.14 -4.62 -12.42
C PHE A 187 2.41 -5.80 -13.10
N LEU A 188 1.19 -6.13 -12.64
CA LEU A 188 0.35 -7.23 -13.13
C LEU A 188 1.10 -8.57 -13.06
N GLU A 189 0.92 -9.44 -14.06
CA GLU A 189 1.53 -10.77 -14.11
C GLU A 189 3.04 -10.77 -14.35
N HIS A 190 3.61 -9.62 -14.73
CA HIS A 190 5.03 -9.50 -15.03
C HIS A 190 5.66 -8.61 -13.97
N LEU A 191 6.07 -9.22 -12.86
CA LEU A 191 6.90 -8.53 -11.87
C LEU A 191 8.32 -8.32 -12.42
N PRO A 192 9.01 -7.22 -12.05
CA PRO A 192 10.41 -7.06 -12.41
C PRO A 192 11.24 -8.15 -11.73
N SER A 193 12.25 -8.68 -12.43
CA SER A 193 13.09 -9.76 -11.88
C SER A 193 14.01 -9.28 -10.75
N ALA A 194 14.32 -7.98 -10.71
CA ALA A 194 15.18 -7.32 -9.74
C ALA A 194 14.67 -5.90 -9.45
N ARG A 195 15.34 -5.22 -8.51
CA ARG A 195 15.20 -3.77 -8.29
C ARG A 195 15.76 -2.99 -9.48
N PHE A 196 15.39 -1.71 -9.59
CA PHE A 196 15.95 -0.81 -10.60
C PHE A 196 17.05 0.07 -9.99
N GLU A 197 18.15 0.24 -10.71
CA GLU A 197 19.27 1.07 -10.25
C GLU A 197 19.01 2.56 -10.49
N SER A 198 18.19 2.89 -11.49
CA SER A 198 17.88 4.25 -11.89
C SER A 198 16.44 4.40 -12.40
N ILE A 199 15.98 5.66 -12.48
CA ILE A 199 14.71 5.99 -13.14
C ILE A 199 14.72 5.64 -14.64
N ALA A 200 15.90 5.65 -15.28
CA ALA A 200 16.04 5.24 -16.68
C ALA A 200 15.75 3.74 -16.86
N ASP A 201 16.28 2.88 -15.98
CA ASP A 201 15.99 1.44 -15.99
C ASP A 201 14.50 1.17 -15.76
N PHE A 202 13.90 1.96 -14.86
CA PHE A 202 12.47 1.91 -14.59
C PHE A 202 11.65 2.27 -15.83
N HIS A 203 11.95 3.39 -16.51
CA HIS A 203 11.28 3.75 -17.76
C HIS A 203 11.48 2.71 -18.86
N ALA A 204 12.70 2.19 -19.01
CA ALA A 204 13.01 1.15 -20.01
C ALA A 204 12.19 -0.12 -19.79
N TYR A 205 12.00 -0.52 -18.53
CA TYR A 205 11.13 -1.64 -18.17
C TYR A 205 9.69 -1.42 -18.63
N TRP A 206 9.09 -0.28 -18.30
CA TRP A 206 7.70 0.02 -18.68
C TRP A 206 7.54 0.22 -20.19
N LEU A 207 8.55 0.78 -20.87
CA LEU A 207 8.58 0.88 -22.34
C LEU A 207 8.51 -0.49 -23.00
N LYS A 208 9.32 -1.45 -22.51
CA LYS A 208 9.29 -2.83 -22.99
C LYS A 208 7.92 -3.47 -22.76
N ARG A 209 7.29 -3.21 -21.61
CA ARG A 209 5.96 -3.75 -21.25
C ARG A 209 4.85 -3.21 -22.13
N VAL A 210 4.85 -1.91 -22.42
CA VAL A 210 3.78 -1.25 -23.19
C VAL A 210 4.01 -1.30 -24.71
N HIS A 211 5.23 -1.60 -25.17
CA HIS A 211 5.56 -1.71 -26.60
C HIS A 211 4.64 -2.62 -27.42
N PRO A 212 4.21 -3.82 -26.95
CA PRO A 212 3.25 -4.66 -27.67
C PRO A 212 1.92 -3.97 -27.97
N TYR A 213 1.55 -2.98 -27.14
CA TYR A 213 0.29 -2.24 -27.21
C TYR A 213 0.46 -0.84 -27.83
N LYS A 214 1.61 -0.57 -28.47
CA LYS A 214 1.93 0.77 -29.03
C LYS A 214 0.97 1.28 -30.11
N ASN A 215 0.23 0.37 -30.76
CA ASN A 215 -0.76 0.70 -31.79
C ASN A 215 -2.19 0.67 -31.24
N MET A 216 -2.37 0.45 -29.92
CA MET A 216 -3.68 0.53 -29.27
C MET A 216 -3.97 1.97 -28.83
N ASP A 217 -5.24 2.22 -28.58
CA ASP A 217 -5.82 3.52 -28.25
C ASP A 217 -5.09 4.22 -27.09
N GLY A 218 -4.59 5.44 -27.33
CA GLY A 218 -4.11 6.35 -26.30
C GLY A 218 -2.61 6.64 -26.23
N ASP A 219 -1.80 6.45 -27.29
CA ASP A 219 -0.40 6.92 -27.42
C ASP A 219 0.54 6.67 -26.21
N ALA A 220 0.20 5.75 -25.29
CA ALA A 220 0.87 5.58 -24.01
C ALA A 220 2.37 5.28 -24.18
N TYR A 221 2.70 4.49 -25.22
CA TYR A 221 4.07 4.19 -25.61
C TYR A 221 4.84 5.44 -26.04
N GLU A 222 4.28 6.30 -26.90
CA GLU A 222 4.97 7.49 -27.39
C GLU A 222 5.09 8.59 -26.31
N HIS A 223 4.08 8.72 -25.43
CA HIS A 223 4.19 9.56 -24.24
C HIS A 223 5.31 9.08 -23.31
N LEU A 224 5.32 7.79 -22.95
CA LEU A 224 6.37 7.24 -22.09
C LEU A 224 7.75 7.33 -22.74
N LYS A 225 7.85 7.15 -24.05
CA LYS A 225 9.11 7.24 -24.80
C LYS A 225 9.65 8.68 -24.80
N ARG A 226 8.78 9.68 -24.92
CA ARG A 226 9.15 11.09 -24.78
C ARG A 226 9.63 11.39 -23.37
N LEU A 227 8.83 11.03 -22.36
CA LEU A 227 9.17 11.19 -20.95
C LEU A 227 10.53 10.54 -20.61
N ALA A 228 10.78 9.33 -21.10
CA ALA A 228 12.03 8.61 -20.85
C ALA A 228 13.24 9.32 -21.47
N ARG A 229 13.09 9.92 -22.67
CA ARG A 229 14.15 10.75 -23.28
C ARG A 229 14.37 12.02 -22.47
N ASP A 230 13.31 12.72 -22.11
CA ASP A 230 13.40 14.00 -21.41
C ASP A 230 14.02 13.83 -20.01
N SER A 231 13.64 12.77 -19.29
CA SER A 231 14.21 12.43 -17.98
C SER A 231 15.69 12.06 -18.04
N ALA A 232 16.16 11.52 -19.18
CA ALA A 232 17.58 11.23 -19.41
C ALA A 232 18.38 12.49 -19.78
N LEU A 233 17.78 13.42 -20.50
CA LEU A 233 18.41 14.68 -20.92
C LEU A 233 18.45 15.72 -19.79
N TYR A 234 17.43 15.74 -18.94
CA TYR A 234 17.28 16.69 -17.83
C TYR A 234 17.05 15.96 -16.50
N PRO A 235 18.06 15.29 -15.94
CA PRO A 235 17.95 14.65 -14.64
C PRO A 235 17.56 15.68 -13.57
N SER A 236 16.42 15.47 -12.93
CA SER A 236 15.91 16.33 -11.86
C SER A 236 15.76 15.52 -10.56
N GLU A 237 15.48 16.21 -9.45
CA GLU A 237 15.12 15.53 -8.19
C GLU A 237 13.92 14.58 -8.30
N ALA A 238 13.11 14.70 -9.37
CA ALA A 238 11.97 13.81 -9.63
C ALA A 238 12.38 12.35 -9.87
N GLY A 239 13.63 12.10 -10.28
CA GLY A 239 14.18 10.75 -10.44
C GLY A 239 14.72 10.12 -9.15
N VAL A 240 14.80 10.86 -8.05
CA VAL A 240 15.33 10.37 -6.77
C VAL A 240 14.27 9.49 -6.10
N PRO A 241 14.57 8.22 -5.77
CA PRO A 241 13.61 7.33 -5.13
C PRO A 241 13.06 7.93 -3.83
N LYS A 242 11.74 7.87 -3.68
CA LYS A 242 11.02 8.38 -2.52
C LYS A 242 10.33 7.22 -1.81
N LEU A 243 10.39 7.23 -0.48
CA LEU A 243 9.67 6.25 0.34
C LEU A 243 8.16 6.46 0.17
N THR A 244 7.45 5.42 -0.23
CA THR A 244 6.10 5.46 -0.82
C THR A 244 5.29 4.27 -0.30
N HIS A 245 4.00 4.48 0.02
CA HIS A 245 3.05 3.42 0.35
C HIS A 245 3.01 2.34 -0.74
N GLY A 246 3.08 2.75 -2.00
CA GLY A 246 3.11 1.88 -3.18
C GLY A 246 1.72 1.61 -3.74
N ASP A 247 0.70 1.54 -2.90
CA ASP A 247 -0.71 1.38 -3.32
C ASP A 247 -1.65 2.33 -2.56
N LEU A 248 -1.34 3.64 -2.52
CA LEU A 248 -2.17 4.65 -1.86
C LEU A 248 -3.43 4.99 -2.69
N ALA A 249 -4.25 3.97 -2.93
CA ALA A 249 -5.52 4.10 -3.63
C ALA A 249 -6.66 4.43 -2.66
N PRO A 250 -7.78 5.01 -3.12
CA PRO A 250 -8.93 5.36 -2.27
C PRO A 250 -9.47 4.20 -1.42
N ARG A 251 -9.42 2.96 -1.93
CA ARG A 251 -9.78 1.74 -1.16
C ARG A 251 -8.92 1.49 0.09
N ASN A 252 -7.72 2.06 0.14
CA ASN A 252 -6.74 1.87 1.22
C ASN A 252 -6.71 3.06 2.20
N ILE A 253 -7.62 4.02 2.05
CA ILE A 253 -7.75 5.21 2.90
C ILE A 253 -9.05 5.10 3.69
N ILE A 254 -8.97 4.83 4.99
CA ILE A 254 -10.15 4.74 5.85
C ILE A 254 -10.48 6.13 6.40
N VAL A 255 -11.73 6.55 6.21
CA VAL A 255 -12.23 7.85 6.63
C VAL A 255 -13.37 7.73 7.63
N ARG A 256 -13.46 8.71 8.52
CA ARG A 256 -14.56 8.89 9.47
C ARG A 256 -14.68 10.37 9.81
N ASP A 257 -15.89 10.91 9.80
CA ASP A 257 -16.18 12.29 10.18
C ASP A 257 -15.29 13.34 9.46
N GLY A 258 -15.00 13.11 8.17
CA GLY A 258 -14.15 13.98 7.36
C GLY A 258 -12.64 13.90 7.67
N LYS A 259 -12.20 12.89 8.41
CA LYS A 259 -10.78 12.65 8.75
C LYS A 259 -10.29 11.33 8.21
N ILE A 260 -9.01 11.28 7.85
CA ILE A 260 -8.31 10.02 7.59
C ILE A 260 -7.99 9.40 8.94
N VAL A 261 -8.54 8.22 9.20
CA VAL A 261 -8.37 7.49 10.48
C VAL A 261 -7.50 6.25 10.35
N ALA A 262 -7.25 5.77 9.13
CA ALA A 262 -6.20 4.78 8.85
C ALA A 262 -5.78 4.80 7.38
N ILE A 263 -4.50 4.53 7.14
CA ILE A 263 -3.95 4.06 5.88
C ILE A 263 -3.63 2.57 6.06
N VAL A 264 -4.16 1.73 5.17
CA VAL A 264 -4.07 0.27 5.26
C VAL A 264 -3.36 -0.32 4.03
N ASP A 265 -3.05 -1.61 4.08
CA ASP A 265 -2.46 -2.37 2.97
C ASP A 265 -1.03 -1.95 2.58
N TRP A 266 -0.13 -2.01 3.57
CA TRP A 266 1.28 -1.60 3.45
C TRP A 266 2.18 -2.65 2.76
N GLU A 267 1.62 -3.65 2.10
CA GLU A 267 2.36 -4.77 1.51
C GLU A 267 3.26 -4.38 0.34
N THR A 268 3.02 -3.21 -0.26
CA THR A 268 3.80 -2.66 -1.37
C THR A 268 4.72 -1.49 -0.96
N PHE A 269 4.92 -1.28 0.34
CA PHE A 269 5.77 -0.20 0.85
C PHE A 269 7.20 -0.32 0.31
N GLY A 270 7.79 0.79 -0.11
CA GLY A 270 9.13 0.77 -0.70
C GLY A 270 9.58 2.10 -1.27
N TRP A 271 10.61 2.03 -2.11
CA TRP A 271 11.26 3.18 -2.73
C TRP A 271 10.85 3.30 -4.18
N TYR A 272 10.06 4.31 -4.52
CA TYR A 272 9.43 4.49 -5.83
C TYR A 272 9.77 5.85 -6.44
N PRO A 273 9.48 6.08 -7.74
CA PRO A 273 9.52 7.42 -8.28
C PRO A 273 8.55 8.36 -7.54
N ASP A 274 8.84 9.66 -7.54
CA ASP A 274 8.08 10.66 -6.77
C ASP A 274 6.58 10.74 -7.13
N PHE A 275 6.25 10.54 -8.40
CA PHE A 275 4.90 10.58 -8.96
C PHE A 275 4.02 9.39 -8.54
N TRP A 276 4.60 8.33 -7.97
CA TRP A 276 3.92 7.06 -7.76
C TRP A 276 2.70 7.15 -6.83
N GLU A 277 2.76 7.97 -5.78
CA GLU A 277 1.59 8.17 -4.90
C GLU A 277 0.46 8.90 -5.60
N ASN A 278 0.79 9.91 -6.39
CA ASN A 278 -0.23 10.62 -7.15
C ASN A 278 -0.91 9.68 -8.15
N MET A 279 -0.13 8.78 -8.78
CA MET A 279 -0.69 7.72 -9.63
C MET A 279 -1.61 6.79 -8.84
N GLY A 280 -1.22 6.34 -7.63
CA GLY A 280 -2.04 5.49 -6.77
C GLY A 280 -3.38 6.14 -6.39
N ILE A 281 -3.35 7.42 -6.02
CA ILE A 281 -4.55 8.20 -5.66
C ILE A 281 -5.54 8.26 -6.84
N HIS A 282 -5.03 8.32 -8.08
CA HIS A 282 -5.84 8.37 -9.30
C HIS A 282 -6.10 6.99 -9.94
N ASN A 283 -5.69 5.89 -9.31
CA ASN A 283 -5.74 4.56 -9.93
C ASN A 283 -7.16 3.95 -9.97
N GLU A 284 -8.15 4.59 -9.33
CA GLU A 284 -9.54 4.18 -9.38
C GLU A 284 -10.38 5.22 -10.11
N VAL A 285 -11.43 4.76 -10.81
CA VAL A 285 -12.46 5.68 -11.29
C VAL A 285 -13.09 6.30 -10.05
N MET A 286 -13.14 7.63 -10.00
CA MET A 286 -13.72 8.39 -8.91
C MET A 286 -14.67 9.45 -9.47
N PRO A 287 -15.69 9.87 -8.69
CA PRO A 287 -16.57 10.97 -9.07
C PRO A 287 -15.79 12.26 -9.32
N GLN A 288 -16.31 13.13 -10.19
CA GLN A 288 -15.63 14.37 -10.59
C GLN A 288 -15.26 15.25 -9.38
N ARG A 289 -16.13 15.33 -8.37
CA ARG A 289 -15.87 16.08 -7.12
C ARG A 289 -14.57 15.69 -6.41
N VAL A 290 -14.16 14.42 -6.51
CA VAL A 290 -12.90 13.93 -5.92
C VAL A 290 -11.72 14.42 -6.72
N ARG A 291 -11.81 14.41 -8.05
CA ARG A 291 -10.77 14.97 -8.92
C ARG A 291 -10.60 16.47 -8.69
N ASP A 292 -11.72 17.19 -8.58
CA ASP A 292 -11.72 18.63 -8.31
C ASP A 292 -11.08 18.93 -6.94
N ALA A 293 -11.37 18.13 -5.91
CA ALA A 293 -10.76 18.28 -4.59
C ALA A 293 -9.24 17.99 -4.62
N ILE A 294 -8.80 16.97 -5.35
CA ILE A 294 -7.36 16.67 -5.53
C ILE A 294 -6.67 17.81 -6.27
N GLU A 295 -7.24 18.29 -7.38
CA GLU A 295 -6.67 19.38 -8.19
C GLU A 295 -6.61 20.69 -7.39
N ARG A 296 -7.63 20.97 -6.56
CA ARG A 296 -7.63 22.14 -5.67
C ARG A 296 -6.47 22.12 -4.66
N VAL A 297 -6.07 20.95 -4.17
CA VAL A 297 -5.02 20.82 -3.13
C VAL A 297 -3.62 20.63 -3.72
N SER A 298 -3.52 19.86 -4.79
CA SER A 298 -2.25 19.40 -5.37
C SER A 298 -1.92 20.06 -6.71
N GLY A 299 -2.82 20.87 -7.25
CA GLY A 299 -2.73 21.42 -8.60
C GLY A 299 -3.04 20.38 -9.67
N LYS A 300 -2.83 20.77 -10.92
CA LYS A 300 -3.05 19.90 -12.08
C LYS A 300 -2.12 18.69 -12.03
N MET A 301 -2.66 17.53 -12.42
CA MET A 301 -1.89 16.30 -12.54
C MET A 301 -0.68 16.50 -13.47
N ALA A 302 0.49 16.13 -12.97
CA ALA A 302 1.74 16.16 -13.72
C ALA A 302 1.69 15.22 -14.94
N GLU A 303 2.40 15.60 -16.00
CA GLU A 303 2.45 14.81 -17.25
C GLU A 303 3.01 13.40 -17.02
N VAL A 304 4.01 13.26 -16.14
CA VAL A 304 4.57 11.95 -15.77
C VAL A 304 3.51 11.04 -15.13
N THR A 305 2.71 11.55 -14.20
CA THR A 305 1.63 10.79 -13.57
C THR A 305 0.59 10.37 -14.60
N ARG A 306 0.14 11.32 -15.44
CA ARG A 306 -0.84 11.03 -16.50
C ARG A 306 -0.31 9.94 -17.45
N THR A 307 0.95 10.04 -17.86
CA THR A 307 1.60 9.07 -18.75
C THR A 307 1.60 7.67 -18.13
N TYR A 308 1.94 7.55 -16.84
CA TYR A 308 1.94 6.26 -16.16
C TYR A 308 0.55 5.68 -15.93
N ILE A 309 -0.48 6.50 -15.70
CA ILE A 309 -1.88 6.06 -15.69
C ILE A 309 -2.26 5.49 -17.07
N MET A 310 -1.88 6.16 -18.16
CA MET A 310 -2.15 5.69 -19.53
C MET A 310 -1.45 4.35 -19.81
N VAL A 311 -0.21 4.19 -19.33
CA VAL A 311 0.53 2.91 -19.41
C VAL A 311 -0.23 1.80 -18.68
N LEU A 312 -0.68 2.02 -17.45
CA LEU A 312 -1.45 1.02 -16.70
C LEU A 312 -2.78 0.69 -17.39
N CYS A 313 -3.47 1.69 -17.94
CA CYS A 313 -4.70 1.48 -18.72
C CYS A 313 -4.45 0.64 -19.98
N ALA A 314 -3.39 0.92 -20.73
CA ALA A 314 -3.02 0.14 -21.91
C ALA A 314 -2.73 -1.33 -21.54
N LEU A 315 -1.98 -1.56 -20.46
CA LEU A 315 -1.64 -2.90 -19.98
C LEU A 315 -2.82 -3.69 -19.40
N ARG A 316 -3.90 -3.03 -18.98
CA ARG A 316 -5.13 -3.70 -18.53
C ARG A 316 -6.08 -4.06 -19.67
N LYS A 317 -5.91 -3.45 -20.85
CA LYS A 317 -6.79 -3.65 -22.02
C LYS A 317 -6.34 -4.80 -22.93
N GLY A 318 -5.06 -5.20 -22.87
CA GLY A 318 -4.52 -6.27 -23.71
C GLY A 318 -3.73 -7.26 -22.89
#